data_AF-A0A3N1VIQ6-F1
#
_entry.id   AF-A0A3N1VIQ6-F1
#
_cell.length_a   1.000
_cell.length_b   1.000
_cell.length_c   1.000
_cell.angle_alpha   90.00
_cell.angle_beta   90.00
_cell.angle_gamma   90.00
#
_symmetry.space_group_name_H-M   'P 1'
#
loop_
_entity.id
_entity.type
_entity.pdbx_description
1 polymer ?
#
loop_
_entity_poly.entity_id
_entity_poly.type
_entity_poly.pdbx_seq_one_letter_code
_entity_poly.pdbx_strand_id
1 'polypeptide(L)'
;MFFPPFLVVFFFLFVFLLFLVFGLVKFGLFAMAFARLGIPPEHLFSLLFLCMIGSMINIPVKRLSLDDEPAPIDLVSFFGLRYRPPRWRRPREMVLAVNVGGAVIPTMISLYLLIHAQHPFRMLLATGVVTYVIHRMARPVPGLGIATPMFIPPLVAALAALVLNASWAPPTAYVAGTLGTLIGADLLNLHRLRELRAPVASIGGAGTFDGIFLTGILAVLLSW
;
A
#
# COMPACT_ATOMS: atom_id res chain seq x y z
N MET A 1 -30.10 -3.89 11.81
CA MET A 1 -30.18 -3.76 10.34
C MET A 1 -29.08 -2.83 9.88
N PHE A 2 -28.02 -3.36 9.25
CA PHE A 2 -26.95 -2.58 8.65
C PHE A 2 -27.12 -2.74 7.14
N PHE A 3 -27.54 -1.66 6.47
CA PHE A 3 -27.69 -1.61 5.02
C PHE A 3 -26.72 -0.53 4.54
N PRO A 4 -25.48 -0.87 4.13
CA PRO A 4 -24.57 0.12 3.62
C PRO A 4 -25.06 0.45 2.20
N PRO A 5 -25.53 1.69 1.93
CA PRO A 5 -26.21 2.04 0.69
C PRO A 5 -25.34 1.90 -0.58
N PHE A 6 -24.02 1.70 -0.39
CA PHE A 6 -23.06 1.54 -1.46
C PHE A 6 -22.41 0.16 -1.53
N LEU A 7 -22.73 -0.79 -0.64
CA LEU A 7 -22.10 -2.11 -0.65
C LEU A 7 -22.36 -2.86 -1.96
N VAL A 8 -23.57 -2.69 -2.51
CA VAL A 8 -23.96 -3.22 -3.81
C VAL A 8 -23.14 -2.59 -4.94
N VAL A 9 -22.96 -1.26 -4.91
CA VAL A 9 -22.16 -0.53 -5.91
C VAL A 9 -20.68 -0.93 -5.84
N PHE A 10 -20.09 -0.97 -4.65
CA PHE A 10 -18.72 -1.41 -4.45
C PHE A 10 -18.52 -2.89 -4.82
N PHE A 11 -19.50 -3.75 -4.53
CA PHE A 11 -19.49 -5.14 -4.94
C PHE A 11 -19.49 -5.26 -6.48
N PHE A 12 -20.37 -4.55 -7.18
CA PHE A 12 -20.41 -4.58 -8.64
C PHE A 12 -19.17 -3.94 -9.27
N LEU A 13 -18.63 -2.86 -8.70
CA LEU A 13 -17.37 -2.25 -9.14
C LEU A 13 -16.21 -3.24 -8.95
N PHE A 14 -16.13 -3.91 -7.80
CA PHE A 14 -15.14 -4.93 -7.51
C PHE A 14 -15.24 -6.11 -8.48
N VAL A 15 -16.46 -6.63 -8.71
CA VAL A 15 -16.71 -7.71 -9.68
C VAL A 15 -16.35 -7.27 -11.10
N PHE A 16 -16.69 -6.04 -11.50
CA PHE A 16 -16.32 -5.48 -12.79
C PHE A 16 -14.80 -5.37 -12.96
N LEU A 17 -14.10 -4.84 -11.95
CA LEU A 17 -12.63 -4.77 -11.95
C LEU A 17 -12.02 -6.16 -12.03
N LEU A 18 -12.59 -7.13 -11.30
CA LEU A 18 -12.15 -8.52 -11.31
C LEU A 18 -12.34 -9.16 -12.70
N PHE A 19 -13.48 -8.94 -13.35
CA PHE A 19 -13.74 -9.38 -14.72
C PHE A 19 -12.88 -8.67 -15.75
N LEU A 20 -12.61 -7.37 -15.58
CA LEU A 20 -11.69 -6.61 -16.43
C LEU A 20 -10.29 -7.20 -16.34
N VAL A 21 -9.78 -7.41 -15.11
CA VAL A 21 -8.49 -8.06 -14.86
C VAL A 21 -8.47 -9.48 -15.43
N PHE A 22 -9.53 -10.26 -15.24
CA PHE A 22 -9.62 -11.63 -15.78
C PHE A 22 -9.67 -11.65 -17.32
N GLY A 23 -10.39 -10.70 -17.93
CA GLY A 23 -10.42 -10.49 -19.37
C GLY A 23 -9.05 -10.12 -19.92
N LEU A 24 -8.36 -9.17 -19.27
CA LEU A 24 -7.00 -8.76 -19.62
C LEU A 24 -5.97 -9.90 -19.46
N VAL A 25 -6.17 -10.81 -18.47
CA VAL A 25 -5.39 -12.04 -18.31
C VAL A 25 -5.60 -13.00 -19.48
N LYS A 26 -6.86 -13.17 -19.93
CA LYS A 26 -7.21 -14.10 -21.01
C LYS A 26 -6.71 -13.66 -22.39
N PHE A 27 -6.46 -12.37 -22.61
CA PHE A 27 -5.95 -11.80 -23.86
C PHE A 27 -4.40 -11.77 -23.97
N GLY A 28 -3.65 -12.38 -23.04
CA GLY A 28 -2.19 -12.52 -23.17
C GLY A 28 -1.37 -11.26 -22.83
N LEU A 29 -2.04 -10.14 -22.56
CA LEU A 29 -1.42 -8.88 -22.13
C LEU A 29 -0.65 -9.03 -20.79
N PHE A 30 -1.24 -9.77 -19.85
CA PHE A 30 -0.67 -10.02 -18.53
C PHE A 30 0.56 -10.93 -18.62
N ALA A 31 0.55 -11.98 -19.46
CA ALA A 31 1.70 -12.87 -19.63
C ALA A 31 2.95 -12.12 -20.15
N MET A 32 2.81 -11.20 -21.11
CA MET A 32 3.91 -10.37 -21.60
C MET A 32 4.40 -9.35 -20.57
N ALA A 33 3.48 -8.69 -19.87
CA ALA A 33 3.84 -7.68 -18.89
C ALA A 33 4.47 -8.27 -17.62
N PHE A 34 4.07 -9.49 -17.25
CA PHE A 34 4.60 -10.17 -16.07
C PHE A 34 5.89 -10.94 -16.34
N ALA A 35 6.10 -11.44 -17.57
CA ALA A 35 7.42 -11.93 -17.98
C ALA A 35 8.50 -10.85 -17.82
N ARG A 36 8.16 -9.57 -18.05
CA ARG A 36 9.07 -8.42 -17.84
C ARG A 36 9.30 -8.04 -16.37
N LEU A 37 8.52 -8.56 -15.44
CA LEU A 37 8.72 -8.41 -14.00
C LEU A 37 9.77 -9.41 -13.45
N GLY A 38 10.21 -10.37 -14.27
CA GLY A 38 11.16 -11.42 -13.88
C GLY A 38 10.56 -12.49 -12.97
N ILE A 39 9.24 -12.44 -12.72
CA ILE A 39 8.51 -13.41 -11.89
C ILE A 39 7.60 -14.24 -12.80
N PRO A 40 7.69 -15.58 -12.77
CA PRO A 40 6.77 -16.45 -13.49
C PRO A 40 5.30 -16.10 -13.18
N PRO A 41 4.42 -15.94 -14.20
CA PRO A 41 3.02 -15.54 -14.00
C PRO A 41 2.25 -16.42 -13.02
N GLU A 42 2.62 -17.71 -12.93
CA GLU A 42 2.08 -18.69 -11.97
C GLU A 42 2.32 -18.36 -10.49
N HIS A 43 3.40 -17.64 -10.16
CA HIS A 43 3.69 -17.25 -8.77
C HIS A 43 3.00 -15.96 -8.36
N LEU A 44 2.51 -15.16 -9.31
CA LEU A 44 1.90 -13.87 -9.02
C LEU A 44 0.60 -14.02 -8.23
N PHE A 45 -0.31 -14.90 -8.66
CA PHE A 45 -1.54 -15.17 -7.91
C PHE A 45 -1.26 -15.66 -6.50
N SER A 46 -0.25 -16.51 -6.34
CA SER A 46 0.22 -17.00 -5.04
C SER A 46 0.79 -15.88 -4.17
N LEU A 47 1.57 -14.97 -4.74
CA LEU A 47 2.12 -13.80 -4.05
C LEU A 47 1.02 -12.83 -3.64
N LEU A 48 0.02 -12.59 -4.50
CA LEU A 48 -1.13 -11.76 -4.18
C LEU A 48 -1.96 -12.35 -3.05
N PHE A 49 -2.22 -13.65 -3.14
CA PHE A 49 -2.92 -14.40 -2.10
C PHE A 49 -2.15 -14.37 -0.77
N LEU A 50 -0.82 -14.54 -0.83
CA LEU A 50 0.05 -14.48 0.35
C LEU A 50 0.08 -13.08 0.96
N CYS A 51 0.14 -12.02 0.14
CA CYS A 51 0.05 -10.65 0.62
C CYS A 51 -1.35 -10.35 1.20
N MET A 52 -2.42 -10.88 0.61
CA MET A 52 -3.78 -10.72 1.14
C MET A 52 -3.93 -11.40 2.51
N ILE A 53 -3.51 -12.66 2.65
CA ILE A 53 -3.53 -13.35 3.94
C ILE A 53 -2.59 -12.67 4.94
N GLY A 54 -1.37 -12.34 4.51
CA GLY A 54 -0.39 -11.62 5.31
C GLY A 54 -0.89 -10.25 5.76
N SER A 55 -1.78 -9.60 5.02
CA SER A 55 -2.35 -8.30 5.39
C SER A 55 -3.18 -8.37 6.67
N MET A 56 -3.72 -9.56 7.00
CA MET A 56 -4.44 -9.80 8.25
C MET A 56 -3.49 -9.93 9.46
N ILE A 57 -2.19 -10.06 9.22
CA ILE A 57 -1.17 -10.30 10.24
C ILE A 57 -0.39 -9.00 10.49
N ASN A 58 -0.47 -8.50 11.72
CA ASN A 58 0.27 -7.33 12.19
C ASN A 58 1.25 -7.74 13.29
N ILE A 59 2.55 -7.59 13.04
CA ILE A 59 3.62 -7.95 13.98
C ILE A 59 3.89 -6.74 14.88
N PRO A 60 3.69 -6.80 16.20
CA PRO A 60 3.96 -5.69 17.10
C PRO A 60 5.47 -5.45 17.21
N VAL A 61 5.92 -4.20 17.00
CA VAL A 61 7.33 -3.82 17.02
C VAL A 61 7.66 -2.94 18.21
N LYS A 62 6.76 -2.01 18.57
CA LYS A 62 7.03 -1.06 19.66
C LYS A 62 5.75 -0.69 20.40
N ARG A 63 5.86 -0.43 21.70
CA ARG A 63 4.80 0.18 22.52
C ARG A 63 5.18 1.63 22.79
N LEU A 64 4.23 2.52 22.60
CA LEU A 64 4.38 3.96 22.81
C LEU A 64 3.40 4.37 23.92
N SER A 65 3.90 5.10 24.92
CA SER A 65 3.07 5.74 25.93
C SER A 65 2.45 7.01 25.34
N LEU A 66 1.16 7.20 25.60
CA LEU A 66 0.40 8.41 25.26
C LEU A 66 0.24 9.25 26.53
N ASP A 67 0.43 10.55 26.40
CA ASP A 67 0.39 11.48 27.54
C ASP A 67 -1.04 11.66 28.08
N ASP A 68 -2.04 11.55 27.19
CA ASP A 68 -3.45 11.73 27.50
C ASP A 68 -4.26 10.43 27.39
N GLU A 69 -5.34 10.33 28.18
CA GLU A 69 -6.38 9.33 27.94
C GLU A 69 -7.16 9.73 26.69
N PRO A 70 -7.09 8.95 25.59
CA PRO A 70 -7.79 9.33 24.37
C PRO A 70 -9.30 9.26 24.60
N ALA A 71 -9.99 10.36 24.29
CA ALA A 71 -11.45 10.42 24.31
C ALA A 71 -12.02 9.25 23.48
N PRO A 72 -13.12 8.60 23.91
CA PRO A 72 -13.72 7.50 23.16
C PRO A 72 -14.13 8.00 21.77
N ILE A 73 -13.35 7.63 20.74
CA ILE A 73 -13.66 7.91 19.35
C ILE A 73 -14.68 6.86 18.90
N ASP A 74 -15.96 7.18 18.99
CA ASP A 74 -17.02 6.21 18.72
C ASP A 74 -17.16 5.85 17.24
N LEU A 75 -16.86 6.78 16.32
CA LEU A 75 -17.01 6.62 14.87
C LEU A 75 -16.05 7.58 14.14
N VAL A 76 -15.20 7.05 13.25
CA VAL A 76 -14.43 7.86 12.29
C VAL A 76 -15.05 7.70 10.91
N SER A 77 -15.26 8.82 10.21
CA SER A 77 -15.68 8.82 8.81
C SER A 77 -14.49 9.12 7.90
N PHE A 78 -14.16 8.20 7.00
CA PHE A 78 -13.17 8.41 5.95
C PHE A 78 -13.76 7.96 4.62
N PHE A 79 -13.75 8.83 3.61
CA PHE A 79 -14.35 8.56 2.29
C PHE A 79 -15.80 8.02 2.34
N GLY A 80 -16.64 8.56 3.23
CA GLY A 80 -18.06 8.15 3.35
C GLY A 80 -18.30 6.81 4.06
N LEU A 81 -17.24 6.07 4.41
CA LEU A 81 -17.31 4.85 5.21
C LEU A 81 -17.11 5.18 6.69
N ARG A 82 -18.02 4.68 7.52
CA ARG A 82 -17.97 4.80 8.99
C ARG A 82 -17.37 3.51 9.55
N TYR A 83 -16.26 3.62 10.29
CA TYR A 83 -15.70 2.46 10.99
C TYR A 83 -15.45 2.80 12.48
N ARG A 84 -15.43 1.74 13.30
CA ARG A 84 -15.12 1.82 14.73
C ARG A 84 -13.67 1.38 14.96
N PRO A 85 -12.81 2.25 15.48
CA PRO A 85 -11.46 1.86 15.87
C PRO A 85 -11.51 0.74 16.94
N PRO A 86 -10.50 -0.15 17.00
CA PRO A 86 -10.39 -1.11 18.09
C PRO A 86 -10.37 -0.40 19.45
N ARG A 87 -10.93 -1.04 20.49
CA ARG A 87 -10.96 -0.48 21.85
C ARG A 87 -9.59 -0.61 22.52
N TRP A 88 -9.19 0.39 23.30
CA TRP A 88 -7.98 0.32 24.13
C TRP A 88 -8.07 -0.83 25.14
N ARG A 89 -7.12 -1.77 25.08
CA ARG A 89 -6.95 -2.82 26.11
C ARG A 89 -6.19 -2.30 27.34
N ARG A 90 -5.38 -1.26 27.18
CA ARG A 90 -4.70 -0.52 28.25
C ARG A 90 -4.87 0.98 27.98
N PRO A 91 -5.33 1.79 28.95
CA PRO A 91 -5.37 3.23 28.80
C PRO A 91 -3.95 3.74 28.50
N ARG A 92 -3.83 4.74 27.63
CA ARG A 92 -2.56 5.43 27.34
C ARG A 92 -1.44 4.61 26.67
N GLU A 93 -1.73 3.45 26.10
CA GLU A 93 -0.76 2.72 25.26
C GLU A 93 -1.19 2.69 23.79
N MET A 94 -0.23 2.93 22.90
CA MET A 94 -0.33 2.66 21.47
C MET A 94 0.68 1.57 21.08
N VAL A 95 0.23 0.56 20.35
CA VAL A 95 1.12 -0.46 19.76
C VAL A 95 1.42 -0.10 18.31
N LEU A 96 2.69 0.13 18.00
CA LEU A 96 3.19 0.19 16.64
C LEU A 96 3.44 -1.22 16.14
N ALA A 97 2.79 -1.59 15.04
CA ALA A 97 2.96 -2.86 14.37
C ALA A 97 3.43 -2.68 12.93
N VAL A 98 3.97 -3.74 12.34
CA VAL A 98 4.32 -3.83 10.92
C VAL A 98 3.44 -4.88 10.28
N ASN A 99 2.80 -4.52 9.17
CA ASN A 99 1.90 -5.40 8.44
C ASN A 99 2.69 -6.39 7.56
N VAL A 100 2.36 -7.68 7.62
CA VAL A 100 3.10 -8.69 6.85
C VAL A 100 2.82 -8.55 5.35
N GLY A 101 1.57 -8.42 4.97
CA GLY A 101 1.15 -8.32 3.56
C GLY A 101 1.35 -6.95 2.91
N GLY A 102 1.34 -5.90 3.72
CA GLY A 102 1.42 -4.50 3.28
C GLY A 102 2.79 -3.87 3.45
N ALA A 103 3.69 -4.45 4.27
CA ALA A 103 5.05 -3.96 4.45
C ALA A 103 6.12 -5.05 4.26
N VAL A 104 6.03 -6.18 4.97
CA VAL A 104 7.11 -7.19 4.98
C VAL A 104 7.28 -7.85 3.60
N ILE A 105 6.24 -8.52 3.10
CA ILE A 105 6.31 -9.22 1.81
C ILE A 105 6.62 -8.25 0.66
N PRO A 106 5.94 -7.08 0.54
CA PRO A 106 6.26 -6.12 -0.50
C PRO A 106 7.69 -5.58 -0.45
N THR A 107 8.22 -5.36 0.76
CA THR A 107 9.62 -4.93 0.94
C THR A 107 10.58 -6.04 0.49
N MET A 108 10.31 -7.30 0.82
CA MET A 108 11.14 -8.43 0.37
C MET A 108 11.17 -8.55 -1.16
N ILE A 109 10.01 -8.43 -1.82
CA ILE A 109 9.93 -8.44 -3.29
C ILE A 109 10.69 -7.23 -3.86
N SER A 110 10.53 -6.06 -3.25
CA SER A 110 11.21 -4.84 -3.71
C SER A 110 12.73 -4.95 -3.60
N LEU A 111 13.24 -5.52 -2.50
CA LEU A 111 14.66 -5.78 -2.31
C LEU A 111 15.18 -6.81 -3.33
N TYR A 112 14.41 -7.87 -3.58
CA TYR A 112 14.76 -8.85 -4.62
C TYR A 112 14.90 -8.20 -6.00
N LEU A 113 13.91 -7.39 -6.42
CA LEU A 113 13.94 -6.69 -7.70
C LEU A 113 15.08 -5.66 -7.78
N LEU A 114 15.39 -4.98 -6.68
CA LEU A 114 16.47 -4.01 -6.63
C LEU A 114 17.85 -4.68 -6.77
N ILE A 115 18.06 -5.83 -6.12
CA ILE A 115 19.31 -6.60 -6.21
C ILE A 115 19.54 -7.14 -7.64
N HIS A 116 18.46 -7.48 -8.35
CA HIS A 116 18.52 -7.99 -9.72
C HIS A 116 18.37 -6.89 -10.79
N ALA A 117 18.34 -5.62 -10.40
CA ALA A 117 18.10 -4.53 -11.32
C ALA A 117 19.31 -4.26 -12.23
N GLN A 118 19.06 -4.08 -13.53
CA GLN A 118 20.08 -3.62 -14.47
C GLN A 118 20.58 -2.19 -14.16
N HIS A 119 19.67 -1.35 -13.64
CA HIS A 119 19.95 0.05 -13.30
C HIS A 119 19.40 0.40 -11.91
N PRO A 120 20.02 -0.08 -10.82
CA PRO A 120 19.50 0.10 -9.46
C PRO A 120 19.46 1.58 -9.05
N PHE A 121 20.40 2.40 -9.53
CA PHE A 121 20.40 3.84 -9.25
C PHE A 121 19.17 4.57 -9.79
N ARG A 122 18.72 4.24 -11.01
CA ARG A 122 17.51 4.83 -11.60
C ARG A 122 16.26 4.42 -10.82
N MET A 123 16.24 3.17 -10.36
CA MET A 123 15.18 2.65 -9.52
C MET A 123 15.13 3.35 -8.15
N LEU A 124 16.28 3.53 -7.49
CA LEU A 124 16.39 4.29 -6.24
C LEU A 124 16.00 5.76 -6.42
N LEU A 125 16.36 6.38 -7.54
CA LEU A 125 15.95 7.75 -7.85
C LEU A 125 14.43 7.86 -7.98
N ALA A 126 13.79 6.94 -8.70
CA ALA A 126 12.33 6.86 -8.78
C ALA A 126 11.69 6.66 -7.40
N THR A 127 12.25 5.77 -6.57
CA THR A 127 11.83 5.58 -5.17
C THR A 127 11.93 6.88 -4.37
N GLY A 128 13.01 7.65 -4.54
CA GLY A 128 13.20 8.95 -3.89
C GLY A 128 12.12 9.97 -4.30
N VAL A 129 11.80 10.04 -5.60
CA VAL A 129 10.72 10.90 -6.11
C VAL A 129 9.38 10.52 -5.50
N VAL A 130 9.01 9.24 -5.54
CA VAL A 130 7.75 8.76 -4.94
C VAL A 130 7.74 9.06 -3.44
N THR A 131 8.82 8.76 -2.72
CA THR A 131 8.96 9.04 -1.29
C THR A 131 8.66 10.51 -0.97
N TYR A 132 9.28 11.43 -1.72
CA TYR A 132 9.09 12.86 -1.52
C TYR A 132 7.62 13.27 -1.72
N VAL A 133 7.02 12.87 -2.84
CA VAL A 133 5.63 13.23 -3.16
C VAL A 133 4.67 12.65 -2.11
N ILE A 134 4.83 11.38 -1.77
CA ILE A 134 3.97 10.72 -0.79
C ILE A 134 4.13 11.35 0.60
N HIS A 135 5.35 11.65 1.03
CA HIS A 135 5.57 12.30 2.32
C HIS A 135 4.86 13.65 2.42
N ARG A 136 4.87 14.44 1.34
CA ARG A 136 4.19 15.75 1.28
C ARG A 136 2.67 15.64 1.30
N MET A 137 2.11 14.54 0.79
CA MET A 137 0.66 14.33 0.70
C MET A 137 0.10 13.53 1.89
N ALA A 138 0.95 12.80 2.62
CA ALA A 138 0.58 11.99 3.76
C ALA A 138 0.08 12.85 4.93
N ARG A 139 -1.10 12.51 5.45
CA ARG A 139 -1.73 13.21 6.58
C ARG A 139 -2.15 12.21 7.65
N PRO A 140 -1.84 12.45 8.93
CA PRO A 140 -2.37 11.63 10.02
C PRO A 140 -3.88 11.85 10.14
N VAL A 141 -4.64 10.76 10.11
CA VAL A 141 -6.09 10.77 10.29
C VAL A 141 -6.43 10.01 11.57
N PRO A 142 -7.03 10.68 12.58
CA PRO A 142 -7.35 10.06 13.86
C PRO A 142 -8.17 8.78 13.69
N GLY A 143 -7.76 7.73 14.39
CA GLY A 143 -8.35 6.39 14.37
C GLY A 143 -8.08 5.58 13.09
N LEU A 144 -7.54 6.16 12.01
CA LEU A 144 -7.37 5.48 10.70
C LEU A 144 -5.92 5.12 10.45
N GLY A 145 -5.00 6.02 10.81
CA GLY A 145 -3.59 5.91 10.45
C GLY A 145 -3.13 7.09 9.59
N ILE A 146 -1.97 6.94 8.97
CA ILE A 146 -1.44 7.94 8.06
C ILE A 146 -2.04 7.68 6.68
N ALA A 147 -2.91 8.58 6.24
CA ALA A 147 -3.62 8.44 4.98
C ALA A 147 -2.89 9.17 3.85
N THR A 148 -2.87 8.54 2.69
CA THR A 148 -2.44 9.11 1.42
C THR A 148 -3.58 8.96 0.40
N PRO A 149 -3.69 9.84 -0.61
CA PRO A 149 -4.70 9.65 -1.65
C PRO A 149 -4.41 8.38 -2.46
N MET A 150 -5.38 7.47 -2.54
CA MET A 150 -5.21 6.09 -3.07
C MET A 150 -4.51 6.01 -4.44
N PHE A 151 -4.81 6.93 -5.37
CA PHE A 151 -4.29 6.89 -6.74
C PHE A 151 -2.92 7.57 -6.91
N ILE A 152 -2.49 8.38 -5.95
CA ILE A 152 -1.24 9.14 -6.06
C ILE A 152 -0.02 8.22 -6.10
N PRO A 153 0.18 7.28 -5.14
CA PRO A 153 1.37 6.44 -5.18
C PRO A 153 1.52 5.63 -6.47
N PRO A 154 0.47 4.95 -6.96
CA PRO A 154 0.55 4.23 -8.23
C PRO A 154 0.86 5.12 -9.44
N LEU A 155 0.22 6.29 -9.53
CA LEU A 155 0.40 7.19 -10.66
C LEU A 155 1.81 7.81 -10.67
N VAL A 156 2.27 8.30 -9.51
CA VAL A 156 3.59 8.90 -9.39
C VAL A 156 4.68 7.87 -9.62
N ALA A 157 4.51 6.64 -9.11
CA ALA A 157 5.45 5.56 -9.34
C ALA A 157 5.54 5.14 -10.82
N ALA A 158 4.40 5.01 -11.51
CA ALA A 158 4.39 4.71 -12.93
C ALA A 158 5.06 5.82 -13.75
N LEU A 159 4.72 7.09 -13.51
CA LEU A 159 5.32 8.23 -14.21
C LEU A 159 6.82 8.34 -13.92
N ALA A 160 7.24 8.23 -12.66
CA ALA A 160 8.64 8.27 -12.28
C ALA A 160 9.44 7.13 -12.93
N ALA A 161 8.86 5.93 -12.99
CA ALA A 161 9.49 4.79 -13.63
C ALA A 161 9.62 4.97 -15.15
N LEU A 162 8.60 5.48 -15.82
CA LEU A 162 8.66 5.76 -17.26
C LEU A 162 9.70 6.83 -17.60
N VAL A 163 9.78 7.90 -16.82
CA VAL A 163 10.73 8.99 -17.06
C VAL A 163 12.16 8.58 -16.71
N LEU A 164 12.36 7.90 -15.59
CA LEU A 164 13.71 7.65 -15.04
C LEU A 164 14.27 6.29 -15.42
N ASN A 165 13.43 5.31 -15.75
CA ASN A 165 13.86 3.95 -16.05
C ASN A 165 12.94 3.24 -17.07
N ALA A 166 12.61 3.89 -18.18
CA ALA A 166 11.68 3.39 -19.20
C ALA A 166 11.91 1.91 -19.60
N SER A 167 13.16 1.51 -19.79
CA SER A 167 13.54 0.14 -20.17
C SER A 167 13.18 -0.92 -19.13
N TRP A 168 13.05 -0.52 -17.86
CA TRP A 168 12.73 -1.36 -16.70
C TRP A 168 11.59 -0.76 -15.89
N ALA A 169 10.63 -0.12 -16.56
CA ALA A 169 9.58 0.66 -15.91
C ALA A 169 8.70 -0.17 -14.97
N PRO A 170 8.21 -1.39 -15.31
CA PRO A 170 7.32 -2.14 -14.42
C PRO A 170 7.98 -2.55 -13.09
N PRO A 171 9.18 -3.17 -13.05
CA PRO A 171 9.89 -3.42 -11.79
C PRO A 171 10.19 -2.12 -11.03
N THR A 172 10.55 -1.05 -11.75
CA THR A 172 10.88 0.23 -11.12
C THR A 172 9.69 0.88 -10.46
N ALA A 173 8.53 0.87 -11.10
CA ALA A 173 7.31 1.39 -10.55
C ALA A 173 6.85 0.57 -9.34
N TYR A 174 6.98 -0.76 -9.39
CA TYR A 174 6.68 -1.60 -8.23
C TYR A 174 7.57 -1.24 -7.03
N VAL A 175 8.89 -1.16 -7.22
CA VAL A 175 9.83 -0.82 -6.14
C VAL A 175 9.61 0.60 -5.63
N ALA A 176 9.49 1.57 -6.54
CA ALA A 176 9.30 2.97 -6.19
C ALA A 176 7.95 3.22 -5.50
N GLY A 177 6.87 2.59 -5.99
CA GLY A 177 5.56 2.65 -5.36
C GLY A 177 5.56 1.99 -3.98
N THR A 178 6.17 0.81 -3.85
CA THR A 178 6.20 0.08 -2.58
C THR A 178 7.06 0.76 -1.54
N LEU A 179 8.37 0.82 -1.79
CA LEU A 179 9.32 1.39 -0.84
C LEU A 179 9.07 2.88 -0.67
N GLY A 180 8.78 3.60 -1.74
CA GLY A 180 8.53 5.04 -1.66
C GLY A 180 7.28 5.38 -0.86
N THR A 181 6.21 4.58 -0.96
CA THR A 181 5.03 4.76 -0.12
C THR A 181 5.31 4.41 1.33
N LEU A 182 5.94 3.26 1.61
CA LEU A 182 6.24 2.86 2.99
C LEU A 182 7.17 3.86 3.68
N ILE A 183 8.21 4.33 2.99
CA ILE A 183 9.12 5.33 3.52
C ILE A 183 8.40 6.67 3.69
N GLY A 184 7.75 7.16 2.64
CA GLY A 184 7.15 8.50 2.60
C GLY A 184 5.93 8.64 3.52
N ALA A 185 5.03 7.66 3.49
CA ALA A 185 3.80 7.66 4.25
C ALA A 185 4.04 7.25 5.71
N ASP A 186 4.80 6.18 5.96
CA ASP A 186 4.89 5.61 7.31
C ASP A 186 6.18 6.04 8.03
N LEU A 187 7.35 5.70 7.47
CA LEU A 187 8.63 5.85 8.20
C LEU A 187 8.98 7.31 8.49
N LEU A 188 8.83 8.20 7.50
CA LEU A 188 9.12 9.62 7.69
C LEU A 188 8.08 10.33 8.57
N ASN A 189 6.98 9.65 8.93
CA ASN A 189 5.88 10.19 9.72
C ASN A 189 5.74 9.53 11.10
N LEU A 190 6.70 8.70 11.52
CA LEU A 190 6.67 8.05 12.82
C LEU A 190 6.57 9.04 14.00
N HIS A 191 7.08 10.26 13.83
CA HIS A 191 6.97 11.32 14.83
C HIS A 191 5.52 11.82 15.01
N ARG A 192 4.66 11.65 14.01
CA ARG A 192 3.23 12.06 14.01
C ARG A 192 2.29 10.98 14.50
N LEU A 193 2.79 9.80 14.90
CA LEU A 193 1.94 8.68 15.34
C LEU A 193 1.04 9.04 16.51
N ARG A 194 1.50 9.93 17.42
CA ARG A 194 0.72 10.38 18.57
C ARG A 194 -0.57 11.11 18.17
N GLU A 195 -0.58 11.74 16.99
CA GLU A 195 -1.75 12.45 16.44
C GLU A 195 -2.88 11.48 16.04
N LEU A 196 -2.56 10.21 15.81
CA LEU A 196 -3.53 9.19 15.36
C LEU A 196 -4.56 8.85 16.43
N ARG A 197 -4.27 9.10 17.72
CA ARG A 197 -5.19 8.80 18.85
C ARG A 197 -5.84 7.42 18.70
N ALA A 198 -5.03 6.40 18.41
CA ALA A 198 -5.47 5.04 18.16
C ALA A 198 -4.71 4.06 19.07
N PRO A 199 -5.29 2.92 19.48
CA PRO A 199 -4.58 1.94 20.31
C PRO A 199 -3.53 1.16 19.52
N VAL A 200 -3.66 1.11 18.19
CA VAL A 200 -2.74 0.42 17.30
C VAL A 200 -2.50 1.29 16.07
N ALA A 201 -1.23 1.43 15.69
CA ALA A 201 -0.81 1.98 14.41
C ALA A 201 -0.06 0.89 13.65
N SER A 202 -0.41 0.65 12.38
CA SER A 202 0.22 -0.40 11.57
C SER A 202 0.91 0.19 10.34
N ILE A 203 2.23 0.03 10.27
CA ILE A 203 3.05 0.36 9.09
C ILE A 203 2.66 -0.59 7.97
N GLY A 204 2.31 -0.05 6.80
CA GLY A 204 1.80 -0.82 5.68
C GLY A 204 0.34 -1.26 5.81
N GLY A 205 -0.37 -0.95 6.90
CA GLY A 205 -1.72 -1.49 7.17
C GLY A 205 -2.91 -0.65 6.66
N ALA A 206 -2.77 0.67 6.49
CA ALA A 206 -3.90 1.58 6.25
C ALA A 206 -4.37 1.68 4.78
N GLY A 207 -4.32 0.58 4.01
CA GLY A 207 -4.66 0.56 2.58
C GLY A 207 -3.46 0.53 1.62
N THR A 208 -2.25 0.30 2.13
CA THR A 208 -1.01 0.21 1.34
C THR A 208 -1.01 -0.99 0.39
N PHE A 209 -1.71 -2.08 0.76
CA PHE A 209 -1.88 -3.27 -0.07
C PHE A 209 -2.56 -2.92 -1.42
N ASP A 210 -3.59 -2.08 -1.40
CA ASP A 210 -4.29 -1.62 -2.61
C ASP A 210 -3.38 -0.76 -3.48
N GLY A 211 -2.57 0.12 -2.88
CA GLY A 211 -1.63 0.99 -3.61
C GLY A 211 -0.50 0.22 -4.28
N ILE A 212 0.15 -0.71 -3.58
CA ILE A 212 1.26 -1.51 -4.12
C ILE A 212 0.80 -2.40 -5.28
N PHE A 213 -0.36 -3.04 -5.11
CA PHE A 213 -0.96 -3.87 -6.14
C PHE A 213 -1.39 -3.07 -7.37
N LEU A 214 -2.10 -1.95 -7.16
CA LEU A 214 -2.51 -1.05 -8.24
C LEU A 214 -1.32 -0.46 -8.98
N THR A 215 -0.21 -0.21 -8.27
CA THR A 215 1.04 0.28 -8.89
C THR A 215 1.61 -0.74 -9.87
N GLY A 216 1.66 -2.02 -9.47
CA GLY A 216 2.12 -3.09 -10.36
C GLY A 216 1.26 -3.22 -11.62
N ILE A 217 -0.07 -3.14 -11.47
CA ILE A 217 -1.01 -3.19 -12.60
C ILE A 217 -0.87 -1.95 -13.50
N LEU A 218 -0.84 -0.74 -12.93
CA LEU A 218 -0.75 0.50 -13.71
C LEU A 218 0.58 0.63 -14.44
N ALA A 219 1.68 0.22 -13.83
CA ALA A 219 2.99 0.25 -14.48
C ALA A 219 3.04 -0.67 -15.70
N VAL A 220 2.42 -1.85 -15.60
CA VAL A 220 2.23 -2.79 -16.69
C VAL A 220 1.35 -2.20 -17.80
N LEU A 221 0.22 -1.60 -17.43
CA LEU A 221 -0.73 -1.00 -18.38
C LEU A 221 -0.21 0.29 -19.02
N LEU A 222 0.90 0.85 -18.55
CA LEU A 222 1.50 2.07 -19.13
C LEU A 222 2.83 1.76 -19.85
N SER A 223 3.39 0.57 -19.69
CA SER A 223 4.56 0.11 -20.43
C SER A 223 4.14 -0.53 -21.75
N TRP A 224 3.96 0.28 -22.79
CA TRP A 224 3.74 -0.16 -24.17
C TRP A 224 4.97 0.18 -25.02
#